data_AF-A0A7J9EDQ8-F1
#
_entry.id   AF-A0A7J9EDQ8-F1
#
_cell.length_a   1.000
_cell.length_b   1.000
_cell.length_c   1.000
_cell.angle_alpha   90.00
_cell.angle_beta   90.00
_cell.angle_gamma   90.00
#
_symmetry.space_group_name_H-M   'P 1'
#
loop_
_entity.id
_entity.type
_entity.pdbx_description
1 polymer ?
#
loop_
_entity_poly.entity_id
_entity_poly.type
_entity_poly.pdbx_seq_one_letter_code
_entity_poly.pdbx_strand_id
1 'polypeptide(L)' 'MIKEAILSDSIELLIRQGIDFEKNKEKGIDSKYFAKKFWDYGLLFNCYGLKSITWITVHSTYDFGFMLKILTQS' A
#
# COMPACT_ATOMS: atom_id res chain seq x y z
N MET A 1 5.45 -23.90 -8.40
CA MET A 1 4.25 -24.71 -8.10
C MET A 1 3.39 -24.15 -6.96
N ILE A 2 3.73 -24.27 -5.66
CA ILE A 2 2.82 -23.81 -4.57
C ILE A 2 2.66 -22.27 -4.52
N LYS A 3 3.74 -21.49 -4.68
CA LYS A 3 3.67 -20.01 -4.66
C LYS A 3 2.87 -19.43 -5.83
N GLU A 4 2.94 -20.05 -7.01
CA GLU A 4 2.21 -19.61 -8.20
C GLU A 4 0.71 -19.87 -8.07
N ALA A 5 0.33 -21.01 -7.48
CA ALA A 5 -1.07 -21.30 -7.17
C ALA A 5 -1.66 -20.27 -6.18
N ILE A 6 -0.96 -19.96 -5.08
CA ILE A 6 -1.39 -18.94 -4.10
C ILE A 6 -1.51 -17.55 -4.74
N LEU A 7 -0.59 -17.21 -5.65
CA LEU A 7 -0.62 -15.94 -6.36
C LEU A 7 -1.83 -15.87 -7.32
N SER A 8 -2.14 -16.98 -8.00
CA SER A 8 -3.32 -17.10 -8.86
C SER A 8 -4.62 -16.98 -8.08
N ASP A 9 -4.71 -17.63 -6.92
CA ASP A 9 -5.90 -17.58 -6.05
C ASP A 9 -6.12 -16.16 -5.50
N SER A 10 -5.04 -15.47 -5.15
CA SER A 10 -5.11 -14.08 -4.66
C SER A 10 -5.57 -13.12 -5.76
N ILE A 11 -5.09 -13.30 -7.00
CA ILE A 11 -5.53 -12.49 -8.15
C ILE A 11 -7.01 -12.73 -8.43
N GLU A 12 -7.44 -13.99 -8.47
CA GLU A 12 -8.85 -14.33 -8.71
C GLU A 12 -9.76 -13.77 -7.61
N LEU A 13 -9.34 -13.87 -6.34
CA LEU A 13 -10.05 -13.26 -5.23
C LEU A 13 -10.23 -11.75 -5.42
N LEU A 14 -9.16 -11.02 -5.78
CA LEU A 14 -9.21 -9.58 -5.98
C LEU A 14 -10.15 -9.21 -7.15
N ILE A 15 -10.13 -9.96 -8.24
CA ILE A 15 -11.06 -9.78 -9.37
C ILE A 15 -12.51 -9.96 -8.89
N ARG A 16 -12.79 -11.03 -8.13
CA ARG A 16 -14.13 -11.30 -7.57
C ARG A 16 -14.60 -10.21 -6.59
N GLN A 17 -13.69 -9.55 -5.89
CA GLN A 17 -13.97 -8.39 -5.02
C GLN A 17 -14.14 -7.08 -5.81
N GLY A 18 -14.00 -7.11 -7.14
CA GLY A 18 -14.24 -5.96 -8.02
C GLY A 18 -13.02 -5.09 -8.31
N ILE A 19 -11.80 -5.58 -8.06
CA ILE A 19 -10.59 -4.87 -8.48
C ILE A 19 -10.43 -4.95 -9.99
N ASP A 20 -10.41 -3.79 -10.63
CA ASP A 20 -10.13 -3.61 -12.05
C ASP A 20 -8.61 -3.44 -12.28
N PHE A 21 -7.96 -4.53 -12.68
CA PHE A 21 -6.52 -4.56 -12.92
C PHE A 21 -6.10 -3.77 -14.16
N GLU A 22 -6.93 -3.70 -15.21
CA GLU A 22 -6.60 -2.92 -16.40
C GLU A 22 -6.67 -1.42 -16.10
N LYS A 23 -7.70 -0.97 -15.38
CA LYS A 23 -7.75 0.42 -14.90
C LYS A 23 -6.59 0.75 -13.96
N ASN A 24 -6.20 -0.16 -13.08
CA ASN A 24 -5.05 0.07 -12.20
C ASN A 24 -3.73 0.12 -12.99
N LYS A 25 -3.61 -0.63 -14.09
CA LYS A 25 -2.45 -0.57 -14.99
C LYS A 25 -2.38 0.75 -15.75
N GLU A 26 -3.51 1.27 -16.21
CA GLU A 26 -3.58 2.53 -16.97
C GLU A 26 -3.54 3.79 -16.08
N LYS A 27 -4.16 3.74 -14.91
CA LYS A 27 -4.46 4.91 -14.06
C LYS A 27 -4.06 4.70 -12.60
N GLY A 28 -3.27 3.68 -12.31
CA GLY A 28 -2.76 3.41 -10.97
C GLY A 28 -1.91 4.55 -10.43
N ILE A 29 -1.88 4.67 -9.11
CA ILE A 29 -1.07 5.69 -8.43
C ILE A 29 0.40 5.24 -8.46
N ASP A 30 1.27 6.11 -8.97
CA ASP A 30 2.72 5.91 -8.86
C ASP A 30 3.16 5.89 -7.38
N SER A 31 3.90 4.85 -7.00
CA SER A 31 4.27 4.61 -5.61
C SER A 31 5.22 5.69 -5.05
N LYS A 32 6.08 6.27 -5.89
CA LYS A 32 6.97 7.39 -5.48
C LYS A 32 6.16 8.65 -5.22
N TYR A 33 5.22 8.95 -6.11
CA TYR A 33 4.30 10.07 -5.94
C TYR A 33 3.46 9.91 -4.66
N PHE A 34 2.94 8.70 -4.40
CA PHE A 34 2.25 8.40 -3.15
C PHE A 34 3.14 8.65 -1.93
N ALA A 35 4.37 8.12 -1.93
CA ALA A 35 5.32 8.32 -0.82
C ALA A 35 5.60 9.80 -0.55
N LYS A 36 5.79 10.60 -1.61
CA LYS A 36 5.95 12.05 -1.48
C LYS A 36 4.73 12.70 -0.82
N LYS A 37 3.51 12.35 -1.27
CA LYS A 37 2.29 12.90 -0.69
C LYS A 37 2.11 12.47 0.77
N PHE A 38 2.41 11.23 1.09
CA PHE A 38 2.38 10.70 2.45
C PHE A 38 3.26 11.53 3.40
N TRP A 39 4.44 11.94 2.92
CA TRP A 39 5.32 12.87 3.64
C TRP A 39 4.74 14.28 3.73
N ASP A 40 4.31 14.86 2.60
CA ASP A 40 3.80 16.23 2.51
C ASP A 40 2.60 16.46 3.46
N TYR A 41 1.76 15.43 3.66
CA TYR A 41 0.62 15.46 4.58
C TYR A 41 0.96 15.13 6.04
N GLY A 42 2.23 14.84 6.36
CA GLY A 42 2.67 14.56 7.73
C GLY A 42 2.15 13.27 8.32
N LEU A 43 1.90 12.26 7.48
CA LEU A 43 1.42 10.95 7.91
C LEU A 43 2.56 10.05 8.43
N LEU A 44 3.81 10.34 8.06
CA LEU A 44 4.97 9.55 8.47
C LEU A 44 5.58 10.01 9.79
N PHE A 45 5.78 11.32 9.90
CA PHE A 45 6.32 11.97 11.06
C PHE A 45 5.38 13.09 11.46
N ASN A 46 5.35 13.37 12.75
CA ASN A 46 4.59 14.48 13.29
C ASN A 46 5.27 15.82 12.91
N CYS A 47 5.23 16.18 11.62
CA CYS A 47 5.70 17.46 11.14
C CYS A 47 4.60 18.52 11.35
N TYR A 48 5.03 19.76 11.54
CA TYR A 48 4.15 20.92 11.75
C TYR A 48 3.42 21.00 13.11
N GLY A 49 3.89 20.30 14.14
CA GLY A 49 3.35 20.45 15.50
C GLY A 49 1.93 19.88 15.67
N LEU A 50 1.51 19.00 14.77
CA LEU A 50 0.25 18.27 14.87
C LEU A 50 0.29 17.30 16.07
N LYS A 51 -0.86 16.73 16.43
CA LYS A 51 -0.91 15.70 17.47
C LYS A 51 -0.30 14.41 16.93
N SER A 52 0.40 13.65 17.78
CA SER A 52 0.94 12.33 17.40
C SER A 52 -0.14 11.47 16.75
N ILE A 53 0.18 10.88 15.59
CA ILE A 53 -0.72 9.97 14.89
C ILE A 53 -0.59 8.58 15.49
N THR A 54 -1.73 7.93 15.74
CA THR A 54 -1.79 6.53 16.15
C THR A 54 -2.39 5.72 15.01
N TRP A 55 -1.61 4.78 14.46
CA TRP A 55 -2.08 3.85 13.43
C TRP A 55 -2.74 2.63 14.09
N ILE A 56 -3.99 2.33 13.72
CA ILE A 56 -4.73 1.15 14.16
C ILE A 56 -4.75 0.15 13.02
N THR A 57 -4.36 -1.09 13.28
CA THR A 57 -4.19 -2.12 12.25
C THR A 57 -4.55 -3.52 12.77
N VAL A 58 -4.80 -4.48 11.87
CA VAL A 58 -5.12 -5.88 12.21
C VAL A 58 -4.25 -6.79 11.36
N HIS A 59 -3.47 -7.69 11.98
CA HIS A 59 -2.57 -8.62 11.29
C HIS A 59 -1.65 -7.99 10.22
N SER A 60 -1.09 -6.82 10.54
CA SER A 60 -0.55 -5.85 9.57
C SER A 60 0.94 -5.96 9.25
N THR A 61 1.56 -7.10 9.55
CA THR A 61 3.00 -7.28 9.30
C THR A 61 3.35 -7.04 7.83
N TYR A 62 2.53 -7.56 6.91
CA TYR A 62 2.70 -7.32 5.48
C TYR A 62 2.34 -5.90 5.07
N ASP A 63 1.27 -5.33 5.64
CA ASP A 63 0.82 -3.97 5.33
C ASP A 63 1.91 -2.94 5.65
N PHE A 64 2.49 -3.00 6.85
CA PHE A 64 3.62 -2.14 7.23
C PHE A 64 4.86 -2.42 6.39
N GLY A 65 5.12 -3.69 6.05
CA GLY A 65 6.23 -4.05 5.17
C GLY A 65 6.12 -3.39 3.79
N PHE A 66 4.95 -3.46 3.16
CA PHE A 66 4.69 -2.80 1.87
C PHE A 66 4.69 -1.27 1.99
N MET A 67 4.12 -0.73 3.07
CA MET A 67 4.14 0.71 3.33
C MET A 67 5.59 1.21 3.46
N LEU A 68 6.42 0.56 4.27
CA LEU A 68 7.84 0.89 4.39
C LEU A 68 8.54 0.79 3.04
N LYS A 69 8.33 -0.29 2.29
CA LYS A 69 8.89 -0.47 0.95
C LYS A 69 8.56 0.71 0.02
N ILE A 70 7.31 1.16 0.03
CA ILE A 70 6.86 2.32 -0.76
C ILE A 70 7.53 3.60 -0.26
N LEU A 71 7.66 3.79 1.05
CA LEU A 71 8.23 5.01 1.62
C LEU A 71 9.76 5.09 1.45
N THR A 72 10.46 3.94 1.48
CA THR A 72 11.92 3.86 1.39
C THR A 72 12.44 3.55 0.00
N GLN A 73 11.57 3.15 -0.94
CA GLN A 73 11.93 2.83 -2.33
C GLN A 73 12.94 1.67 -2.45
N SER A 74 12.84 0.68 -1.55
CA SER A 74 13.72 -0.51 -1.46
C SER A 74 13.19 -1.77 -2.13
#